data_AF-A0AAV1CJD5-F1
#
_entry.id   AF-A0AAV1CJD5-F1
#
_cell.length_a   1.000
_cell.length_b   1.000
_cell.length_c   1.000
_cell.angle_alpha   90.00
_cell.angle_beta   90.00
_cell.angle_gamma   90.00
#
_symmetry.space_group_name_H-M   'P 1'
#
loop_
_entity.id
_entity.type
_entity.pdbx_description
1 polymer ?
#
loop_
_entity_poly.entity_id
_entity_poly.type
_entity_poly.pdbx_seq_one_letter_code
_entity_poly.pdbx_strand_id
1 'polypeptide(L)'
;MMGSSNKEAVDASLQIHKQIKVVFVMGGPGSGKGTQCSKIVQEFGYTHLSAGDLLRDEVKSGSENGAMIHDLMNEGKLVASDVIVRLIVKAIQETDNDKFLLDGFPRNEDNLKAFENLTKIEPDFVLYLDCPEEEMIKRVLSRNQVSSGLVHVLQFSVEVISLGQVNPIYLCHHRAEKMTILRP
;
A
#
# COMPACT_ATOMS: atom_id res chain seq x y z
N MET A 1 -4.34 19.44 -32.78
CA MET A 1 -3.63 19.92 -31.57
C MET A 1 -4.67 20.40 -30.57
N MET A 2 -5.26 19.49 -29.79
CA MET A 2 -6.17 19.79 -28.68
C MET A 2 -5.93 18.68 -27.67
N GLY A 3 -5.42 19.00 -26.48
CA GLY A 3 -5.08 18.00 -25.46
C GLY A 3 -4.24 18.54 -24.30
N SER A 4 -3.62 19.71 -24.44
CA SER A 4 -2.74 20.29 -23.42
C SER A 4 -3.49 20.87 -22.22
N SER A 5 -4.68 21.43 -22.44
CA SER A 5 -5.37 22.27 -21.43
C SER A 5 -6.04 21.49 -20.29
N ASN A 6 -6.27 20.18 -20.43
CA ASN A 6 -6.91 19.36 -19.38
C ASN A 6 -5.92 18.70 -18.41
N LYS A 7 -4.64 18.55 -18.76
CA LYS A 7 -3.64 17.94 -17.86
C LYS A 7 -3.25 18.89 -16.72
N GLU A 8 -3.05 20.17 -17.04
CA GLU A 8 -2.59 21.18 -16.08
C GLU A 8 -3.65 21.48 -15.00
N ALA A 9 -4.94 21.46 -15.34
CA ALA A 9 -6.02 21.68 -14.37
C ALA A 9 -6.23 20.49 -13.42
N VAL A 10 -5.97 19.26 -13.89
CA VAL A 10 -6.05 18.04 -13.07
C VAL A 10 -4.84 17.95 -12.13
N ASP A 11 -3.64 18.33 -12.58
CA ASP A 11 -2.44 18.35 -11.71
C ASP A 11 -2.51 19.44 -10.63
N ALA A 12 -3.14 20.58 -10.90
CA ALA A 12 -3.30 21.66 -9.92
C ALA A 12 -4.27 21.31 -8.76
N SER A 13 -5.25 20.43 -9.00
CA SER A 13 -6.23 19.99 -7.98
C SER A 13 -5.75 18.81 -7.13
N LEU A 14 -4.59 18.22 -7.46
CA LEU A 14 -3.96 17.11 -6.74
C LEU A 14 -2.94 17.57 -5.68
N GLN A 15 -2.86 18.87 -5.39
CA GLN A 15 -1.92 19.41 -4.41
C GLN A 15 -2.36 19.08 -2.97
N ILE A 16 -1.45 18.47 -2.21
CA ILE A 16 -1.63 18.14 -0.80
C ILE A 16 -1.02 19.29 0.03
N HIS A 17 -1.88 20.08 0.68
CA HIS A 17 -1.46 21.28 1.44
C HIS A 17 -1.20 21.04 2.93
N LYS A 18 -1.27 19.78 3.39
CA LYS A 18 -1.06 19.37 4.79
C LYS A 18 0.19 18.50 4.86
N GLN A 19 0.93 18.57 5.98
CA GLN A 19 2.02 17.62 6.24
C GLN A 19 1.43 16.22 6.41
N ILE A 20 1.64 15.35 5.43
CA ILE A 20 1.16 13.96 5.47
C ILE A 20 2.30 13.04 5.90
N LYS A 21 1.97 12.10 6.77
CA LYS A 21 2.82 10.99 7.22
C LYS A 21 2.40 9.72 6.51
N VAL A 22 3.33 9.09 5.81
CA VAL A 22 3.08 7.87 5.04
C VAL A 22 4.00 6.76 5.51
N VAL A 23 3.42 5.59 5.77
CA VAL A 23 4.17 4.36 6.00
C VAL A 23 3.75 3.35 4.93
N PHE A 24 4.72 2.80 4.21
CA PHE A 24 4.45 1.71 3.27
C PHE A 24 4.40 0.39 4.01
N VAL A 25 3.42 -0.45 3.70
CA VAL A 25 3.26 -1.77 4.33
C VAL A 25 3.47 -2.85 3.27
N MET A 26 4.51 -3.65 3.47
CA MET A 26 4.98 -4.66 2.52
C MET A 26 5.00 -6.06 3.14
N GLY A 27 4.95 -7.07 2.27
CA GLY A 27 4.93 -8.49 2.64
C GLY A 27 4.07 -9.33 1.71
N GLY A 28 4.32 -10.64 1.66
CA GLY A 28 3.61 -11.56 0.76
C GLY A 28 2.10 -11.72 1.06
N PRO A 29 1.32 -12.28 0.12
CA PRO A 29 -0.05 -12.71 0.41
C PRO A 29 -0.08 -13.67 1.60
N GLY A 30 -0.99 -13.49 2.56
CA GLY A 30 -1.02 -14.31 3.77
C GLY A 30 -0.02 -13.90 4.87
N SER A 31 0.82 -12.87 4.66
CA SER A 31 1.75 -12.39 5.70
C SER A 31 1.10 -11.60 6.85
N GLY A 32 -0.22 -11.37 6.80
CA GLY A 32 -0.96 -10.70 7.87
C GLY A 32 -1.01 -9.17 7.82
N LYS A 33 -0.61 -8.54 6.69
CA LYS A 33 -0.62 -7.07 6.51
C LYS A 33 -1.91 -6.41 6.98
N GLY A 34 -3.05 -6.83 6.43
CA GLY A 34 -4.35 -6.27 6.81
C GLY A 34 -4.62 -6.31 8.32
N THR A 35 -4.28 -7.42 8.98
CA THR A 35 -4.43 -7.55 10.44
C THR A 35 -3.54 -6.59 11.21
N GLN A 36 -2.29 -6.39 10.78
CA GLN A 36 -1.39 -5.44 11.42
C GLN A 36 -1.81 -3.99 11.12
N CYS A 37 -2.22 -3.69 9.89
CA CYS A 37 -2.78 -2.39 9.52
C CYS A 37 -3.98 -2.03 10.41
N SER A 38 -4.94 -2.95 10.61
CA SER A 38 -6.09 -2.69 11.49
C SER A 38 -5.70 -2.36 12.92
N LYS A 39 -4.67 -3.02 13.46
CA LYS A 39 -4.15 -2.71 14.81
C LYS A 39 -3.50 -1.32 14.84
N ILE A 40 -2.69 -1.00 13.84
CA ILE A 40 -2.01 0.29 13.77
C ILE A 40 -3.02 1.45 13.60
N VAL A 41 -4.07 1.24 12.81
CA VAL A 41 -5.21 2.17 12.69
C VAL A 41 -5.83 2.41 14.07
N GLN A 42 -6.16 1.35 14.80
CA GLN A 42 -6.80 1.45 16.11
C GLN A 42 -5.91 2.11 17.17
N GLU A 43 -4.61 1.81 17.19
CA GLU A 43 -3.69 2.21 18.26
C GLU A 43 -3.02 3.57 17.99
N PHE A 44 -2.72 3.89 16.73
CA PHE A 44 -1.94 5.08 16.36
C PHE A 44 -2.70 6.10 15.49
N GLY A 45 -3.96 5.80 15.14
CA GLY A 45 -4.84 6.72 14.41
C GLY A 45 -4.49 6.90 12.94
N TYR A 46 -3.85 5.91 12.32
CA TYR A 46 -3.60 5.92 10.87
C TYR A 46 -4.88 5.59 10.09
N THR A 47 -4.94 6.03 8.84
CA THR A 47 -5.88 5.54 7.83
C THR A 47 -5.21 4.44 7.02
N HIS A 48 -5.87 3.29 6.86
CA HIS A 48 -5.38 2.20 6.01
C HIS A 48 -5.92 2.34 4.59
N LEU A 49 -5.01 2.48 3.62
CA LEU A 49 -5.31 2.46 2.20
C LEU A 49 -4.66 1.22 1.57
N SER A 50 -5.47 0.27 1.10
CA SER A 50 -4.98 -0.87 0.32
C SER A 50 -5.05 -0.56 -1.17
N ALA A 51 -3.91 -0.63 -1.87
CA ALA A 51 -3.90 -0.45 -3.33
C ALA A 51 -4.81 -1.47 -4.04
N GLY A 52 -4.91 -2.69 -3.49
CA GLY A 52 -5.81 -3.72 -4.02
C GLY A 52 -7.30 -3.39 -3.81
N ASP A 53 -7.68 -2.79 -2.68
CA ASP A 53 -9.07 -2.36 -2.45
C ASP A 53 -9.42 -1.17 -3.33
N LEU A 54 -8.54 -0.17 -3.43
CA LEU A 54 -8.75 0.99 -4.32
C LEU A 54 -8.98 0.57 -5.78
N LEU A 55 -8.20 -0.39 -6.29
CA LEU A 55 -8.41 -0.93 -7.64
C LEU A 55 -9.75 -1.68 -7.75
N ARG A 56 -10.13 -2.50 -6.75
CA ARG A 56 -11.43 -3.19 -6.74
C ARG A 56 -12.60 -2.22 -6.70
N ASP A 57 -12.48 -1.13 -5.96
CA ASP A 57 -13.54 -0.13 -5.85
C ASP A 57 -13.65 0.69 -7.13
N GLU A 58 -12.52 0.99 -7.79
CA GLU A 58 -12.51 1.59 -9.13
C GLU A 58 -13.22 0.69 -10.16
N VAL A 59 -12.98 -0.63 -10.13
CA VAL A 59 -13.70 -1.60 -10.97
C VAL A 59 -15.20 -1.57 -10.68
N LYS A 60 -15.61 -1.60 -9.41
CA LYS A 60 -17.03 -1.57 -9.01
C LYS A 60 -17.74 -0.27 -9.39
N SER A 61 -17.01 0.84 -9.44
CA SER A 61 -17.57 2.15 -9.79
C SER A 61 -18.07 2.22 -11.24
N GLY A 62 -17.62 1.29 -12.11
CA GLY A 62 -17.93 1.31 -13.54
C GLY A 62 -17.24 2.45 -14.30
N SER A 63 -16.11 2.94 -13.78
CA SER A 63 -15.34 4.00 -14.44
C SER A 63 -14.80 3.56 -15.81
N GLU A 64 -14.35 4.52 -16.61
CA GLU A 64 -13.72 4.26 -17.92
C GLU A 64 -12.53 3.29 -17.83
N ASN A 65 -11.77 3.34 -16.72
CA ASN A 65 -10.64 2.45 -16.48
C ASN A 65 -11.06 1.11 -15.85
N GLY A 66 -12.27 0.99 -15.32
CA GLY A 66 -12.71 -0.16 -14.53
C GLY A 66 -12.59 -1.50 -15.26
N ALA A 67 -12.99 -1.55 -16.54
CA ALA A 67 -12.88 -2.78 -17.35
C ALA A 67 -11.41 -3.21 -17.55
N MET A 68 -10.54 -2.26 -17.91
CA MET A 68 -9.11 -2.51 -18.10
C MET A 68 -8.44 -2.98 -16.80
N ILE A 69 -8.77 -2.34 -15.68
CA ILE A 69 -8.25 -2.72 -14.36
C ILE A 69 -8.69 -4.14 -14.00
N HIS A 70 -9.97 -4.46 -14.21
CA HIS A 70 -10.52 -5.79 -13.94
C HIS A 70 -9.76 -6.89 -14.68
N ASP A 71 -9.54 -6.71 -15.98
CA ASP A 71 -8.88 -7.71 -16.83
C ASP A 71 -7.42 -7.91 -16.42
N LEU A 72 -6.67 -6.83 -16.18
CA LEU A 72 -5.30 -6.91 -15.69
C LEU A 72 -5.21 -7.62 -14.33
N MET A 73 -6.14 -7.34 -13.42
CA MET A 73 -6.17 -7.99 -12.10
C MET A 73 -6.45 -9.49 -12.21
N ASN A 74 -7.37 -9.91 -13.08
CA ASN A 74 -7.68 -11.32 -13.30
C ASN A 74 -6.52 -12.08 -13.95
N GLU A 75 -5.76 -11.42 -14.82
CA GLU A 75 -4.56 -11.98 -15.44
C GLU A 75 -3.33 -11.96 -14.52
N GLY A 76 -3.45 -11.39 -13.31
CA GLY A 76 -2.32 -11.22 -12.40
C GLY A 76 -1.27 -10.22 -12.88
N LYS A 77 -1.62 -9.37 -13.85
CA LYS A 77 -0.74 -8.32 -14.39
C LYS A 77 -0.78 -7.06 -13.53
N LEU A 78 0.25 -6.23 -13.67
CA LEU A 78 0.32 -4.95 -12.99
C LEU A 78 -0.52 -3.90 -13.73
N VAL A 79 -1.30 -3.13 -12.97
CA VAL A 79 -1.94 -1.91 -13.46
C VAL A 79 -0.87 -0.81 -13.57
N ALA A 80 -1.03 0.09 -14.54
CA ALA A 80 -0.11 1.19 -14.76
C ALA A 80 0.09 2.06 -13.51
N SER A 81 1.33 2.48 -13.27
CA SER A 81 1.74 3.19 -12.05
C SER A 81 0.94 4.48 -11.80
N ASP A 82 0.67 5.23 -12.85
CA ASP A 82 -0.06 6.50 -12.79
C ASP A 82 -1.52 6.32 -12.33
N VAL A 83 -2.18 5.22 -12.76
CA VAL A 83 -3.54 4.89 -12.34
C VAL A 83 -3.57 4.61 -10.82
N ILE A 84 -2.68 3.74 -10.33
CA ILE A 84 -2.64 3.39 -8.90
C ILE A 84 -2.31 4.63 -8.05
N VAL A 85 -1.34 5.43 -8.47
CA VAL A 85 -0.94 6.63 -7.73
C VAL A 85 -2.07 7.66 -7.69
N ARG A 86 -2.80 7.88 -8.79
CA ARG A 86 -3.97 8.78 -8.79
C ARG A 86 -5.07 8.33 -7.83
N LEU A 87 -5.35 7.02 -7.77
CA LEU A 87 -6.33 6.48 -6.81
C LEU A 87 -5.90 6.71 -5.36
N ILE A 88 -4.61 6.51 -5.06
CA ILE A 88 -4.05 6.76 -3.73
C ILE A 88 -4.16 8.25 -3.37
N VAL A 89 -3.75 9.16 -4.25
CA VAL A 89 -3.81 10.61 -3.98
C VAL A 89 -5.24 11.07 -3.78
N LYS A 90 -6.17 10.62 -4.62
CA LYS A 90 -7.59 10.89 -4.45
C LYS A 90 -8.09 10.43 -3.08
N ALA A 91 -7.77 9.21 -2.67
CA ALA A 91 -8.16 8.68 -1.36
C ALA A 91 -7.55 9.46 -0.18
N ILE A 92 -6.30 9.93 -0.30
CA ILE A 92 -5.67 10.80 0.70
C ILE A 92 -6.43 12.13 0.80
N GLN A 93 -6.78 12.74 -0.33
CA GLN A 93 -7.48 14.04 -0.37
C GLN A 93 -8.93 13.96 0.14
N GLU A 94 -9.61 12.83 -0.10
CA GLU A 94 -10.99 12.59 0.37
C GLU A 94 -11.05 12.23 1.87
N THR A 95 -9.90 11.95 2.49
CA THR A 95 -9.81 11.58 3.91
C THR A 95 -9.34 12.77 4.75
N ASP A 96 -10.11 13.14 5.78
CA ASP A 96 -9.68 14.12 6.78
C ASP A 96 -8.74 13.49 7.83
N ASN A 97 -7.55 13.04 7.39
CA ASN A 97 -6.47 12.53 8.24
C ASN A 97 -5.11 12.95 7.67
N ASP A 98 -4.05 12.90 8.47
CA ASP A 98 -2.67 13.12 8.02
C ASP A 98 -1.76 11.89 8.10
N LYS A 99 -2.23 10.76 8.64
CA LYS A 99 -1.43 9.54 8.78
C LYS A 99 -1.99 8.42 7.91
N PHE A 100 -1.18 7.87 7.02
CA PHE A 100 -1.63 6.84 6.08
C PHE A 100 -0.70 5.62 6.05
N LEU A 101 -1.31 4.44 6.07
CA LEU A 101 -0.67 3.17 5.76
C LEU A 101 -1.01 2.81 4.32
N LEU A 102 -0.01 2.74 3.44
CA LEU A 102 -0.23 2.25 2.07
C LEU A 102 0.14 0.78 1.99
N ASP A 103 -0.86 -0.09 1.99
CA ASP A 103 -0.71 -1.54 1.94
C ASP A 103 -0.70 -2.05 0.50
N GLY A 104 0.34 -2.82 0.16
CA GLY A 104 0.53 -3.37 -1.17
C GLY A 104 1.04 -2.35 -2.19
N PHE A 105 1.64 -1.27 -1.70
CA PHE A 105 2.28 -0.20 -2.47
C PHE A 105 3.61 0.22 -1.80
N PRO A 106 4.65 0.59 -2.57
CA PRO A 106 4.78 0.45 -4.02
C PRO A 106 5.03 -1.00 -4.44
N ARG A 107 4.65 -1.39 -5.67
CA ARG A 107 4.94 -2.73 -6.23
C ARG A 107 6.17 -2.79 -7.13
N ASN A 108 6.64 -1.65 -7.60
CA ASN A 108 7.83 -1.48 -8.42
C ASN A 108 8.40 -0.07 -8.23
N GLU A 109 9.59 0.19 -8.77
CA GLU A 109 10.21 1.52 -8.68
C GLU A 109 9.39 2.62 -9.37
N ASP A 110 8.69 2.29 -10.46
CA ASP A 110 7.92 3.27 -11.22
C ASP A 110 6.72 3.78 -10.42
N ASN A 111 6.09 2.94 -9.59
CA ASN A 111 5.06 3.32 -8.62
C ASN A 111 5.62 4.34 -7.64
N LEU A 112 6.79 4.05 -7.05
CA LEU A 112 7.43 4.91 -6.07
C LEU A 112 7.77 6.28 -6.67
N LYS A 113 8.47 6.29 -7.81
CA LYS A 113 8.85 7.53 -8.51
C LYS A 113 7.61 8.35 -8.90
N ALA A 114 6.56 7.71 -9.39
CA ALA A 114 5.31 8.41 -9.73
C ALA A 114 4.65 9.03 -8.51
N PHE A 115 4.63 8.33 -7.37
CA PHE A 115 4.07 8.83 -6.12
C PHE A 115 4.87 10.02 -5.57
N GLU A 116 6.18 9.91 -5.47
CA GLU A 116 7.06 10.99 -5.00
C GLU A 116 6.96 12.20 -5.92
N ASN A 117 6.93 11.99 -7.24
CA ASN A 117 6.82 13.08 -8.21
C ASN A 117 5.50 13.84 -8.09
N LEU A 118 4.38 13.13 -7.90
CA LEU A 118 3.05 13.74 -7.85
C LEU A 118 2.77 14.38 -6.48
N THR A 119 3.12 13.70 -5.40
CA THR A 119 2.72 14.11 -4.04
C THR A 119 3.76 14.95 -3.31
N LYS A 120 5.04 14.83 -3.70
CA LYS A 120 6.19 15.34 -2.94
C LYS A 120 6.26 14.81 -1.49
N ILE A 121 5.58 13.71 -1.20
CA ILE A 121 5.61 13.06 0.12
C ILE A 121 6.75 12.05 0.13
N GLU A 122 7.65 12.21 1.10
CA GLU A 122 8.61 11.18 1.47
C GLU A 122 7.99 10.25 2.52
N PRO A 123 8.11 8.92 2.40
CA PRO A 123 7.59 8.00 3.40
C PRO A 123 8.43 8.07 4.68
N ASP A 124 7.79 7.97 5.85
CA ASP A 124 8.49 7.96 7.15
C ASP A 124 9.38 6.71 7.28
N PHE A 125 8.82 5.54 6.92
CA PHE A 125 9.51 4.25 6.89
C PHE A 125 8.69 3.19 6.14
N VAL A 126 9.30 2.03 5.89
CA VAL A 126 8.63 0.84 5.37
C VAL A 126 8.46 -0.19 6.48
N LEU A 127 7.23 -0.67 6.63
CA LEU A 127 6.86 -1.78 7.49
C LEU A 127 6.83 -3.07 6.67
N TYR A 128 7.89 -3.88 6.77
CA TYR A 128 7.96 -5.17 6.10
C TYR A 128 7.54 -6.30 7.07
N LEU A 129 6.46 -6.99 6.72
CA LEU A 129 5.98 -8.16 7.47
C LEU A 129 6.64 -9.42 6.93
N ASP A 130 7.68 -9.85 7.62
CA ASP A 130 8.34 -11.11 7.34
C ASP A 130 7.53 -12.28 7.91
N CYS A 131 7.19 -13.23 7.05
CA CYS A 131 6.39 -14.39 7.38
C CYS A 131 6.94 -15.58 6.58
N PRO A 132 7.22 -16.72 7.22
CA PRO A 132 7.64 -17.93 6.51
C PRO A 132 6.67 -18.29 5.39
N GLU A 133 7.21 -18.71 4.24
CA GLU A 133 6.43 -19.04 3.05
C GLU A 133 5.39 -20.14 3.33
N GLU A 134 5.76 -21.17 4.09
CA GLU A 134 4.86 -22.26 4.48
C GLU A 134 3.61 -21.74 5.22
N GLU A 135 3.80 -20.78 6.13
CA GLU A 135 2.69 -20.15 6.87
C GLU A 135 1.86 -19.23 5.98
N MET A 136 2.50 -18.50 5.06
CA MET A 136 1.79 -17.70 4.05
C MET A 136 0.90 -18.57 3.16
N ILE A 137 1.43 -19.67 2.61
CA ILE A 137 0.70 -20.64 1.79
C ILE A 137 -0.46 -21.23 2.57
N LYS A 138 -0.20 -21.75 3.78
CA LYS A 138 -1.23 -22.32 4.66
C LYS A 138 -2.37 -21.34 4.90
N ARG A 139 -2.07 -20.06 5.18
CA ARG A 139 -3.07 -19.02 5.39
C ARG A 139 -3.87 -18.71 4.12
N VAL A 140 -3.20 -18.59 2.97
CA VAL A 140 -3.88 -18.34 1.69
C VAL A 140 -4.83 -19.49 1.35
N LEU A 141 -4.40 -20.74 1.51
CA LEU A 141 -5.23 -21.92 1.27
C LEU A 141 -6.38 -22.07 2.27
N SER A 142 -6.19 -21.64 3.52
CA SER A 142 -7.26 -21.66 4.52
C SER A 142 -8.34 -20.58 4.28
N ARG A 143 -8.04 -19.53 3.50
CA ARG A 143 -8.91 -18.36 3.32
C ARG A 143 -10.27 -18.67 2.67
N ASN A 144 -10.34 -19.75 1.89
CA ASN A 144 -11.56 -20.22 1.22
C ASN A 144 -12.25 -21.38 1.94
N GLN A 145 -11.67 -21.89 3.03
CA GLN A 145 -12.27 -22.91 3.85
C GLN A 145 -13.08 -22.21 4.95
N VAL A 146 -14.34 -21.89 4.63
CA VAL A 146 -15.30 -21.40 5.63
C VAL A 146 -15.52 -22.52 6.65
N SER A 147 -14.73 -22.50 7.72
CA SER A 147 -15.05 -23.18 8.96
C SER A 147 -14.93 -22.16 10.08
N SER A 148 -16.02 -22.02 10.81
CA SER A 148 -16.22 -21.12 11.92
C SER A 148 -15.08 -21.24 12.94
N GLY A 149 -14.36 -20.14 13.19
CA GLY A 149 -13.56 -19.98 14.39
C GLY A 149 -12.04 -20.11 14.22
N LEU A 150 -11.36 -19.21 14.94
CA LEU A 150 -9.91 -19.09 15.17
C LEU A 150 -9.11 -18.34 14.09
N VAL A 151 -9.09 -17.02 14.25
CA VAL A 151 -7.95 -16.20 13.78
C VAL A 151 -6.74 -16.63 14.61
N HIS A 152 -5.88 -17.50 14.06
CA HIS A 152 -4.59 -17.81 14.68
C HIS A 152 -3.71 -16.55 14.66
N VAL A 153 -3.54 -15.93 15.83
CA VAL A 153 -2.56 -14.85 16.03
C VAL A 153 -1.18 -15.50 16.10
N LEU A 154 -0.54 -15.69 14.94
CA LEU A 154 0.88 -16.06 14.93
C LEU A 154 1.72 -14.82 15.25
N GLN A 155 2.87 -15.06 15.85
CA GLN A 155 3.89 -14.06 16.12
C GLN A 155 4.49 -13.60 14.79
N PHE A 156 4.42 -12.31 14.49
CA PHE A 156 4.98 -11.72 13.28
C PHE A 156 6.32 -11.06 13.64
N SER A 157 7.32 -11.22 12.78
CA SER A 157 8.51 -10.38 12.79
C SER A 157 8.18 -9.13 11.97
N VAL A 158 8.30 -7.97 12.61
CA VAL A 158 8.12 -6.67 11.97
C VAL A 158 9.49 -6.10 11.72
N GLU A 159 9.83 -5.85 10.46
CA GLU A 159 11.05 -5.14 10.09
C GLU A 159 10.68 -3.70 9.69
N VAL A 160 11.38 -2.74 10.29
CA VAL A 160 11.26 -1.31 9.95
C VAL A 160 12.49 -0.91 9.17
N ILE A 161 12.28 -0.50 7.92
CA ILE A 161 13.35 -0.04 7.04
C ILE A 161 13.27 1.49 6.97
N SER A 162 14.29 2.17 7.51
CA SER A 162 14.46 3.61 7.37
C SER A 162 15.00 3.94 5.98
N LEU A 163 14.28 4.77 5.22
CA LEU A 163 14.63 5.13 3.84
C LEU A 163 15.93 5.95 3.75
N GLY A 164 16.38 6.57 4.84
CA GLY A 164 17.62 7.35 4.90
C GLY A 164 18.92 6.54 4.77
N GLN A 165 18.86 5.21 4.71
CA GLN A 165 20.03 4.32 4.57
C GLN A 165 19.96 3.33 3.41
N VAL A 166 18.95 3.42 2.54
CA VAL A 166 18.76 2.43 1.46
C VAL A 166 18.76 3.14 0.11
N ASN A 167 19.80 2.89 -0.69
CA ASN A 167 19.81 3.28 -2.11
C ASN A 167 18.57 2.67 -2.80
N PRO A 168 17.89 3.41 -3.69
CA PRO A 168 16.60 2.99 -4.29
C PRO A 168 16.66 1.70 -5.14
N ILE A 169 17.86 1.13 -5.32
CA ILE A 169 18.12 -0.09 -6.12
C ILE A 169 18.05 -1.38 -5.27
N TYR A 170 18.09 -1.29 -3.92
CA TYR A 170 18.24 -2.48 -3.06
C TYR A 170 17.06 -2.67 -2.11
N LEU A 171 15.90 -3.10 -2.64
CA LEU A 171 14.83 -3.70 -1.84
C LEU A 171 14.90 -5.24 -1.85
N CYS A 172 16.11 -5.78 -1.87
CA CYS A 172 16.40 -7.18 -1.57
C CYS A 172 17.88 -7.26 -1.16
N HIS A 173 18.17 -7.80 0.02
CA HIS A 173 19.49 -7.86 0.66
C HIS A 173 20.06 -6.52 1.16
N HIS A 174 19.58 -6.02 2.30
CA HIS A 174 20.50 -5.55 3.35
C HIS A 174 19.86 -5.55 4.74
N ARG A 175 20.73 -5.77 5.72
CA ARG A 175 20.52 -6.07 7.14
C ARG A 175 19.72 -4.95 7.81
N ALA A 176 18.41 -5.15 8.00
CA ALA A 176 17.55 -4.27 8.79
C ALA A 176 17.85 -4.43 10.29
N GLU A 177 17.89 -3.33 11.03
CA GLU A 177 17.95 -3.37 12.49
C GLU A 177 16.58 -3.79 13.04
N LYS A 178 16.55 -4.86 13.84
CA LYS A 178 15.32 -5.37 14.46
C LYS A 178 14.84 -4.38 15.52
N MET A 179 13.79 -3.62 15.22
CA MET A 179 13.05 -2.91 16.26
C MET A 179 12.02 -3.87 16.89
N THR A 180 12.25 -4.24 18.14
CA THR A 180 11.26 -4.98 18.93
C THR A 180 10.24 -3.97 19.43
N ILE A 181 8.98 -4.08 19.01
CA ILE A 181 7.89 -3.32 19.62
C ILE A 181 7.76 -3.81 21.06
N LEU A 182 8.34 -3.05 22.00
CA LEU A 182 8.15 -3.26 23.43
C LEU A 182 6.68 -2.98 23.72
N ARG A 183 5.95 -4.03 24.13
CA ARG A 183 4.66 -3.85 24.81
C ARG A 183 4.94 -3.20 26.17
N PRO A 184 4.02 -2.35 26.69
CA PRO A 184 4.04 -2.00 28.10
C PRO A 184 3.88 -3.24 29.00
#